data_AF-A0AB37SMK6-F1
#
_entry.id   AF-A0AB37SMK6-F1
#
_cell.length_a   1.000
_cell.length_b   1.000
_cell.length_c   1.000
_cell.angle_alpha   90.00
_cell.angle_beta   90.00
_cell.angle_gamma   90.00
#
_symmetry.space_group_name_H-M   'P 1'
#
loop_
_entity.id
_entity.type
_entity.pdbx_description
1 polymer ?
#
loop_
_entity_poly.entity_id
_entity_poly.type
_entity_poly.pdbx_seq_one_letter_code
_entity_poly.pdbx_strand_id
1 'polypeptide(L)'
;MRHNDLIRIAQNRHRIMKRPQAGEVLVRFPGPADGPIFPAVVDETWNNAAVPLFRREIAKLVAAHINSPGSTARAAWDGDTLVVTETDKVRDPGYVPERITPSKSGRYCILGKAWSWELVGE
;
A
#
# COMPACT_ATOMS: atom_id res chain seq x y z
N MET A 1 6.08 34.60 -4.48
CA MET A 1 5.29 33.38 -4.22
C MET A 1 3.85 33.83 -3.97
N ARG A 2 2.91 33.26 -4.73
CA ARG A 2 1.57 33.83 -4.99
C ARG A 2 0.50 32.93 -4.35
N HIS A 3 -0.71 33.45 -4.18
CA HIS A 3 -1.90 32.74 -3.68
C HIS A 3 -2.11 31.32 -4.30
N ASN A 4 -1.65 31.09 -5.53
CA ASN A 4 -1.69 29.79 -6.21
C ASN A 4 -0.76 28.71 -5.63
N ASP A 5 0.29 29.07 -4.89
CA ASP A 5 1.21 28.10 -4.27
C ASP A 5 0.56 27.45 -3.03
N LEU A 6 -0.24 28.22 -2.28
CA LEU A 6 -1.03 27.71 -1.14
C LEU A 6 -2.20 26.84 -1.62
N ILE A 7 -2.81 27.15 -2.77
CA ILE A 7 -3.84 26.32 -3.40
C ILE A 7 -3.25 24.98 -3.83
N ARG A 8 -2.02 24.95 -4.38
CA ARG A 8 -1.31 23.72 -4.77
C ARG A 8 -0.85 22.89 -3.57
N ILE A 9 -0.50 23.54 -2.45
CA ILE A 9 -0.17 22.89 -1.16
C ILE A 9 -1.43 22.35 -0.47
N ALA A 10 -2.59 23.01 -0.62
CA ALA A 10 -3.87 22.54 -0.11
C ALA A 10 -4.49 21.42 -0.96
N GLN A 11 -4.29 21.43 -2.29
CA GLN A 11 -4.83 20.44 -3.23
C GLN A 11 -4.10 19.08 -3.22
N ASN A 12 -2.94 18.97 -2.56
CA ASN A 12 -2.09 17.77 -2.56
C ASN A 12 -2.03 17.03 -1.22
N ARG A 13 -2.87 17.40 -0.24
CA ARG A 13 -2.76 16.89 1.15
C ARG A 13 -3.08 15.41 1.33
N HIS A 14 -3.59 14.73 0.31
CA HIS A 14 -3.82 13.29 0.30
C HIS A 14 -3.79 12.81 -1.16
N ARG A 15 -2.64 12.34 -1.67
CA ARG A 15 -2.58 11.88 -3.07
C ARG A 15 -3.23 10.50 -3.17
N ILE A 16 -4.55 10.49 -3.34
CA ILE A 16 -5.26 9.30 -3.77
C ILE A 16 -4.67 8.88 -5.12
N MET A 17 -4.03 7.72 -5.13
CA MET A 17 -3.20 7.30 -6.26
C MET A 17 -4.03 6.94 -7.51
N LYS A 18 -5.29 6.54 -7.31
CA LYS A 18 -6.31 6.28 -8.34
C LYS A 18 -7.72 6.43 -7.77
N ARG A 19 -8.71 6.71 -8.63
CA ARG A 19 -10.12 6.73 -8.23
C ARG A 19 -10.54 5.34 -7.68
N PRO A 20 -11.22 5.27 -6.52
CA PRO A 20 -11.83 4.04 -6.03
C PRO A 20 -12.87 3.49 -7.01
N GLN A 21 -12.93 2.17 -7.13
CA GLN A 21 -14.01 1.45 -7.79
C GLN A 21 -15.10 1.08 -6.78
N ALA A 22 -16.25 0.60 -7.27
CA ALA A 22 -17.35 0.17 -6.39
C ALA A 22 -16.85 -0.90 -5.38
N GLY A 23 -17.15 -0.66 -4.10
CA GLY A 23 -16.70 -1.52 -2.98
C GLY A 23 -15.27 -1.27 -2.51
N GLU A 24 -14.52 -0.33 -3.12
CA GLU A 24 -13.19 0.05 -2.62
C GLU A 24 -13.28 1.22 -1.64
N VAL A 25 -12.61 1.08 -0.51
CA VAL A 25 -12.35 2.14 0.47
C VAL A 25 -10.91 2.63 0.36
N LEU A 26 -10.61 3.74 1.01
CA LEU A 26 -9.29 4.35 1.00
C LEU A 26 -8.44 3.84 2.17
N VAL A 27 -7.26 3.32 1.87
CA VAL A 27 -6.27 2.90 2.87
C VAL A 27 -4.94 3.60 2.64
N ARG A 28 -4.16 3.76 3.71
CA ARG A 28 -2.78 4.26 3.64
C ARG A 28 -1.82 3.40 4.45
N PHE A 29 -0.55 3.47 4.09
CA PHE A 29 0.52 2.88 4.88
C PHE A 29 0.55 3.50 6.29
N PRO A 30 0.92 2.73 7.33
CA PRO A 30 1.26 3.31 8.62
C PRO A 30 2.45 4.26 8.44
N GLY A 31 2.31 5.49 8.91
CA GLY A 31 3.31 6.53 8.68
C GLY A 31 2.73 7.94 8.65
N PRO A 32 3.44 8.90 8.01
CA PRO A 32 2.99 10.29 7.92
C PRO A 32 1.60 10.41 7.31
N ALA A 33 0.78 11.30 7.87
CA ALA A 33 -0.62 11.47 7.46
C ALA A 33 -0.77 11.94 6.00
N ASP A 34 0.27 12.55 5.43
CA ASP A 34 0.37 13.03 4.04
C ASP A 34 0.89 11.96 3.06
N GLY A 35 1.03 10.71 3.51
CA GLY A 35 1.39 9.57 2.68
C GLY A 35 0.37 9.27 1.55
N PRO A 36 0.77 8.48 0.54
CA PRO A 36 -0.13 8.10 -0.54
C PRO A 36 -1.29 7.24 -0.05
N ILE A 37 -2.45 7.45 -0.66
CA ILE A 37 -3.68 6.70 -0.36
C ILE A 37 -4.01 5.79 -1.53
N PHE A 38 -4.38 4.56 -1.23
CA PHE A 38 -4.66 3.50 -2.19
C PHE A 38 -6.08 2.98 -2.02
N PRO A 39 -6.87 2.85 -3.10
CA PRO A 39 -8.14 2.15 -3.06
C PRO A 39 -7.95 0.65 -2.87
N ALA A 40 -8.71 0.06 -1.95
CA ALA A 40 -8.72 -1.38 -1.69
C ALA A 40 -10.11 -1.85 -1.27
N VAL A 41 -10.41 -3.13 -1.50
CA VAL A 41 -11.50 -3.79 -0.77
C VAL A 41 -10.96 -4.17 0.61
N VAL A 42 -11.76 -3.97 1.67
CA VAL A 42 -11.40 -4.35 3.04
C VAL A 42 -12.57 -5.15 3.60
N ASP A 43 -12.45 -6.49 3.54
CA ASP A 43 -13.48 -7.41 4.06
C ASP A 43 -13.18 -7.87 5.50
N GLU A 44 -11.94 -7.70 5.97
CA GLU A 44 -11.51 -8.03 7.33
C GLU A 44 -10.54 -6.99 7.89
N THR A 45 -10.45 -6.97 9.22
CA THR A 45 -9.42 -6.24 9.97
C THR A 45 -8.64 -7.21 10.84
N TRP A 46 -7.38 -6.88 11.14
CA TRP A 46 -6.52 -7.66 12.02
C TRP A 46 -5.77 -6.71 12.96
N ASN A 47 -5.87 -6.91 14.28
CA ASN A 47 -5.30 -6.01 15.29
C ASN A 47 -5.67 -4.53 15.07
N ASN A 48 -6.94 -4.25 14.73
CA ASN A 48 -7.47 -2.92 14.39
C ASN A 48 -6.87 -2.27 13.11
N ALA A 49 -6.04 -2.99 12.36
CA ALA A 49 -5.56 -2.57 11.05
C ALA A 49 -6.42 -3.15 9.93
N ALA A 50 -6.55 -2.42 8.83
CA ALA A 50 -7.20 -2.94 7.62
C ALA A 50 -6.38 -4.07 7.01
N VAL A 51 -7.05 -5.07 6.42
CA VAL A 51 -6.41 -6.09 5.58
C VAL A 51 -6.81 -5.81 4.12
N PRO A 52 -6.08 -4.94 3.40
CA PRO A 52 -6.52 -4.46 2.09
C PRO A 52 -6.28 -5.48 0.97
N LEU A 53 -7.28 -5.60 0.10
CA LEU A 53 -7.25 -6.38 -1.12
C LEU A 53 -7.19 -5.45 -2.36
N PHE A 54 -5.98 -5.27 -2.87
CA PHE A 54 -5.69 -4.35 -3.97
C PHE A 54 -5.90 -5.02 -5.34
N ARG A 55 -6.61 -4.37 -6.26
CA ARG A 55 -6.56 -4.78 -7.68
C ARG A 55 -5.16 -4.57 -8.25
N ARG A 56 -4.77 -5.35 -9.26
CA ARG A 56 -3.39 -5.38 -9.82
C ARG A 56 -2.79 -4.00 -10.13
N GLU A 57 -3.58 -3.08 -10.67
CA GLU A 57 -3.11 -1.71 -10.95
C GLU A 57 -2.67 -0.99 -9.66
N ILE A 58 -3.45 -1.10 -8.59
CA ILE A 58 -3.13 -0.48 -7.30
C ILE A 58 -1.97 -1.21 -6.63
N ALA A 59 -1.93 -2.54 -6.71
CA ALA A 59 -0.81 -3.33 -6.22
C ALA A 59 0.53 -2.88 -6.82
N LYS A 60 0.56 -2.50 -8.10
CA LYS A 60 1.77 -1.94 -8.74
C LYS A 60 2.17 -0.58 -8.15
N LEU A 61 1.20 0.27 -7.81
CA LEU A 61 1.46 1.57 -7.18
C LEU A 61 1.95 1.40 -5.73
N VAL A 62 1.39 0.44 -5.01
CA VAL A 62 1.85 0.04 -3.68
C VAL A 62 3.29 -0.47 -3.73
N ALA A 63 3.61 -1.37 -4.68
CA ALA A 63 4.98 -1.86 -4.88
C ALA A 63 5.96 -0.74 -5.23
N ALA A 64 5.56 0.22 -6.07
CA ALA A 64 6.37 1.39 -6.37
C ALA A 64 6.62 2.26 -5.12
N HIS A 65 5.62 2.40 -4.25
CA HIS A 65 5.79 3.10 -2.98
C HIS A 65 6.76 2.36 -2.04
N ILE A 66 6.63 1.04 -1.91
CA ILE A 66 7.57 0.20 -1.13
C ILE A 66 9.01 0.38 -1.63
N ASN A 67 9.22 0.59 -2.93
CA ASN A 67 10.54 0.82 -3.52
C ASN A 67 11.07 2.26 -3.39
N SER A 68 10.34 3.16 -2.72
CA SER A 68 10.80 4.54 -2.53
C SER A 68 12.07 4.60 -1.68
N PRO A 69 12.94 5.61 -1.88
CA PRO A 69 14.12 5.80 -1.04
C PRO A 69 13.76 5.86 0.45
N GLY A 70 14.58 5.21 1.29
CA GLY A 70 14.36 5.17 2.74
C GLY A 70 13.37 4.11 3.24
N SER A 71 12.67 3.38 2.36
CA SER A 71 11.85 2.24 2.76
C SER A 71 12.71 1.07 3.24
N THR A 72 12.25 0.37 4.29
CA THR A 72 12.85 -0.84 4.86
C THR A 72 12.47 -2.11 4.09
N ALA A 73 11.67 -2.01 3.02
CA ALA A 73 11.30 -3.14 2.17
C ALA A 73 11.54 -2.86 0.68
N ARG A 74 11.64 -3.93 -0.12
CA ARG A 74 11.71 -3.89 -1.59
C ARG A 74 10.68 -4.84 -2.17
N ALA A 75 10.10 -4.46 -3.30
CA ALA A 75 9.03 -5.18 -3.96
C ALA A 75 9.39 -5.45 -5.42
N ALA A 76 9.29 -6.70 -5.87
CA ALA A 76 9.57 -7.12 -7.24
C ALA A 76 8.44 -8.01 -7.77
N TRP A 77 8.11 -7.86 -9.05
CA TRP A 77 7.13 -8.72 -9.71
C TRP A 77 7.81 -9.93 -10.33
N ASP A 78 7.28 -11.11 -10.03
CA ASP A 78 7.60 -12.40 -10.63
C ASP A 78 6.33 -12.94 -11.29
N GLY A 79 6.14 -12.59 -12.57
CA GLY A 79 4.90 -12.86 -13.30
C GLY A 79 3.67 -12.17 -12.70
N ASP A 80 2.78 -12.97 -12.10
CA ASP A 80 1.59 -12.49 -11.40
C ASP A 80 1.80 -12.31 -9.90
N THR A 81 2.93 -12.76 -9.36
CA THR A 81 3.24 -12.77 -7.94
C THR A 81 4.07 -11.52 -7.58
N LEU A 82 3.68 -10.85 -6.50
CA LEU A 82 4.49 -9.79 -5.90
C LEU A 82 5.37 -10.38 -4.81
N VAL A 83 6.68 -10.24 -4.93
CA VAL A 83 7.64 -10.64 -3.91
C VAL A 83 8.06 -9.41 -3.12
N VAL A 84 7.84 -9.42 -1.80
CA VAL A 84 8.24 -8.35 -0.89
C VAL A 84 9.34 -8.85 0.04
N THR A 85 10.46 -8.13 0.05
CA THR A 85 11.64 -8.42 0.87
C THR A 85 11.83 -7.28 1.88
N GLU A 86 11.72 -7.59 3.17
CA GLU A 86 12.12 -6.72 4.28
C GLU A 86 13.65 -6.72 4.35
N THR A 87 14.26 -5.58 4.01
CA THR A 87 15.71 -5.46 3.78
C THR A 87 16.53 -5.53 5.07
N ASP A 88 15.93 -5.20 6.20
CA ASP A 88 16.51 -5.33 7.54
C ASP A 88 16.56 -6.79 8.00
N LYS A 89 15.58 -7.61 7.62
CA LYS A 89 15.48 -9.03 8.01
C LYS A 89 16.18 -10.01 7.08
N VAL A 90 16.69 -9.55 5.93
CA VAL A 90 17.29 -10.45 4.90
C VAL A 90 18.47 -11.29 5.42
N ARG A 91 19.11 -10.87 6.52
CA ARG A 91 20.23 -11.59 7.17
C ARG A 91 19.78 -12.52 8.29
N ASP A 92 18.51 -12.49 8.68
CA ASP A 92 18.00 -13.28 9.78
C ASP A 92 17.90 -14.75 9.36
N PRO A 93 18.41 -15.69 10.18
CA PRO A 93 18.29 -17.11 9.89
C PRO A 93 16.82 -17.53 9.71
N GLY A 94 16.53 -18.15 8.56
CA GLY A 94 15.18 -18.63 8.22
C GLY A 94 14.24 -17.57 7.63
N TYR A 95 14.71 -16.33 7.42
CA TYR A 95 13.93 -15.32 6.71
C TYR A 95 13.65 -15.75 5.26
N VAL A 96 12.39 -15.59 4.83
CA VAL A 96 11.95 -15.80 3.45
C VAL A 96 11.12 -14.59 3.01
N PRO A 97 11.39 -14.00 1.83
CA PRO A 97 10.55 -12.94 1.27
C PRO A 97 9.09 -13.38 1.15
N GLU A 98 8.18 -12.45 1.44
CA GLU A 98 6.74 -12.71 1.29
C GLU A 98 6.39 -12.80 -0.19
N ARG A 99 5.70 -13.87 -0.58
CA ARG A 99 5.20 -14.07 -1.95
C ARG A 99 3.69 -13.91 -1.96
N ILE A 100 3.22 -12.86 -2.62
CA ILE A 100 1.82 -12.46 -2.63
C ILE A 100 1.24 -12.74 -4.02
N THR A 101 0.46 -13.82 -4.11
CA THR A 101 -0.35 -14.15 -5.30
C THR A 101 -1.69 -13.43 -5.25
N PRO A 102 -2.33 -13.15 -6.39
CA PRO A 102 -3.70 -12.67 -6.38
C PRO A 102 -4.63 -13.70 -5.73
N SER A 103 -5.63 -13.23 -5.00
CA SER A 103 -6.74 -14.04 -4.51
C SER A 103 -7.59 -14.58 -5.67
N LYS A 104 -8.59 -15.42 -5.37
CA LYS A 104 -9.57 -15.89 -6.37
C LYS A 104 -10.30 -14.75 -7.10
N SER A 105 -10.39 -13.56 -6.50
CA SER A 105 -10.97 -12.36 -7.12
C SER A 105 -9.96 -11.48 -7.87
N GLY A 106 -8.72 -11.93 -8.03
CA GLY A 106 -7.67 -11.20 -8.73
C GLY A 106 -7.04 -10.06 -7.92
N ARG A 107 -7.20 -10.06 -6.58
CA ARG A 107 -6.76 -8.98 -5.69
C ARG A 107 -5.59 -9.41 -4.80
N TYR A 108 -4.69 -8.50 -4.51
CA TYR A 108 -3.46 -8.74 -3.76
C TYR A 108 -3.62 -8.27 -2.32
N CYS A 109 -3.44 -9.18 -1.37
CA CYS A 109 -3.30 -8.85 0.04
C CYS A 109 -1.83 -8.53 0.32
N ILE A 110 -1.45 -7.24 0.25
CA ILE A 110 -0.05 -6.85 0.42
C ILE A 110 0.22 -6.54 1.88
N LEU A 111 0.97 -7.42 2.55
CA LEU A 111 1.41 -7.25 3.94
C LEU A 111 0.25 -7.03 4.93
N GLY A 112 -0.96 -7.52 4.61
CA GLY A 112 -2.19 -7.16 5.34
C GLY A 112 -2.24 -7.60 6.81
N LYS A 113 -1.37 -8.52 7.24
CA LYS A 113 -1.18 -8.93 8.65
C LYS A 113 0.25 -8.72 9.15
N ALA A 114 1.10 -8.12 8.31
CA ALA A 114 2.45 -7.75 8.69
C ALA A 114 2.53 -6.26 9.03
N TRP A 115 1.78 -5.41 8.32
CA TRP A 115 1.79 -3.95 8.48
C TRP A 115 0.41 -3.41 8.87
N SER A 116 0.40 -2.36 9.68
CA SER A 116 -0.82 -1.74 10.21
C SER A 116 -1.44 -0.75 9.21
N TRP A 117 -2.09 -1.25 8.16
CA TRP A 117 -2.82 -0.39 7.22
C TRP A 117 -3.92 0.40 7.92
N GLU A 118 -4.00 1.70 7.63
CA GLU A 118 -4.98 2.60 8.22
C GLU A 118 -6.11 2.86 7.23
N LEU A 119 -7.36 2.75 7.70
CA LEU A 119 -8.51 3.27 6.97
C LEU A 119 -8.45 4.80 7.00
N VAL A 120 -8.58 5.42 5.83
CA VAL A 120 -8.74 6.87 5.74
C VAL A 120 -10.24 7.14 5.84
N GLY A 121 -10.67 7.78 6.94
CA GLY A 121 -12.05 8.22 7.12
C GLY A 121 -12.48 9.21 6.03
N GLU A 122 -13.79 9.29 5.81
CA GLU A 122 -14.38 10.36 4.99
C GLU A 122 -14.22 11.74 5.63
#